data_AF-A0A9E0PBE3-F1
#
_entry.id   AF-A0A9E0PBE3-F1
#
_cell.length_a   1.000
_cell.length_b   1.000
_cell.length_c   1.000
_cell.angle_alpha   90.00
_cell.angle_beta   90.00
_cell.angle_gamma   90.00
#
_symmetry.space_group_name_H-M   'P 1'
#
loop_
_entity.id
_entity.type
_entity.pdbx_description
1 polymer ?
#
loop_
_entity_poly.entity_id
_entity_poly.type
_entity_poly.pdbx_seq_one_letter_code
_entity_poly.pdbx_strand_id
1 'polypeptide(L)'
;IQYGGFDDFFFAHMEEIDFCWRMKSKGRDVFCIPESVVYHVGGGTLTKENPHKTYLNFRNNLLLIYKNMLPKQALLVFFIRFFLDYLAAIMMLLQGKPNDAKAVYRARKDFARHKKAFSAVRLLNMQENVVAQHSEMYTGSILVDFYIRRKRRFSELSIARLFQ
;
A
#
# COMPACT_ATOMS: atom_id res chain seq x y z
N ILE A 1 -7.13 11.96 -20.32
CA ILE A 1 -6.05 11.13 -19.73
C ILE A 1 -6.48 9.67 -19.85
N GLN A 2 -5.81 8.89 -20.72
CA GLN A 2 -6.25 7.54 -21.16
C GLN A 2 -6.48 6.51 -20.04
N TYR A 3 -5.88 6.71 -18.86
CA TYR A 3 -5.90 5.74 -17.76
C TYR A 3 -6.57 6.23 -16.48
N GLY A 4 -7.12 7.45 -16.47
CA GLY A 4 -7.55 8.13 -15.25
C GLY A 4 -6.34 8.50 -14.39
N GLY A 5 -6.19 9.79 -14.05
CA GLY A 5 -5.05 10.31 -13.29
C GLY A 5 -4.99 9.79 -11.86
N PHE A 6 -4.48 10.62 -10.94
CA PHE A 6 -4.49 10.28 -9.52
C PHE A 6 -5.91 10.29 -8.95
N ASP A 7 -6.13 9.45 -7.94
CA ASP A 7 -7.40 9.37 -7.23
C ASP A 7 -7.41 10.40 -6.10
N ASP A 8 -8.16 11.48 -6.29
CA ASP A 8 -8.24 12.61 -5.36
C ASP A 8 -8.71 12.21 -3.95
N PHE A 9 -9.36 11.04 -3.80
CA PHE A 9 -9.75 10.55 -2.48
C PHE A 9 -8.55 10.23 -1.59
N PHE A 10 -7.43 9.81 -2.19
CA PHE A 10 -6.22 9.59 -1.41
C PHE A 10 -5.62 10.89 -0.90
N PHE A 11 -5.72 11.97 -1.69
CA PHE A 11 -5.12 13.29 -1.45
C PHE A 11 -3.59 13.26 -1.36
N ALA A 12 -3.03 12.44 -0.46
CA ALA A 12 -1.62 12.15 -0.31
C ALA A 12 -1.42 10.73 0.22
N HIS A 13 -0.27 10.13 -0.13
CA HIS A 13 0.09 8.74 0.10
C HIS A 13 -0.79 7.71 -0.65
N MET A 14 -0.11 6.88 -1.46
CA MET A 14 -0.64 5.74 -2.23
C MET A 14 -1.29 6.13 -3.56
N GLU A 15 -1.45 7.42 -3.89
CA GLU A 15 -1.96 7.90 -5.18
C GLU A 15 -1.10 7.46 -6.37
N GLU A 16 0.21 7.52 -6.19
CA GLU A 16 1.20 7.12 -7.17
C GLU A 16 1.24 5.59 -7.29
N ILE A 17 1.12 4.88 -6.17
CA ILE A 17 1.11 3.42 -6.12
C ILE A 17 -0.16 2.88 -6.77
N ASP A 18 -1.32 3.50 -6.52
CA ASP A 18 -2.59 3.16 -7.16
C ASP A 18 -2.56 3.34 -8.67
N PHE A 19 -2.00 4.46 -9.11
CA PHE A 19 -1.87 4.73 -10.54
C PHE A 19 -0.96 3.70 -11.22
N CYS A 20 0.22 3.45 -10.66
CA CYS A 20 1.14 2.43 -11.18
C CYS A 20 0.50 1.03 -11.18
N TRP A 21 -0.22 0.66 -10.12
CA TRP A 21 -0.91 -0.62 -10.05
C TRP A 21 -1.95 -0.75 -11.16
N ARG A 22 -2.83 0.25 -11.34
CA ARG A 22 -3.84 0.24 -12.41
C ARG A 22 -3.21 0.17 -13.79
N MET A 23 -2.12 0.90 -14.03
CA MET A 23 -1.37 0.84 -15.28
C MET A 23 -0.83 -0.56 -15.54
N LYS A 24 -0.17 -1.17 -14.56
CA LYS A 24 0.34 -2.55 -14.67
C LYS A 24 -0.76 -3.56 -14.91
N SER A 25 -1.87 -3.44 -14.20
CA SER A 25 -2.99 -4.36 -14.39
C SER A 25 -3.61 -4.29 -15.79
N LYS A 26 -3.46 -3.15 -16.48
CA LYS A 26 -3.88 -2.93 -17.87
C LYS A 26 -2.78 -3.29 -18.89
N GLY A 27 -1.75 -4.03 -18.47
CA GLY A 27 -0.67 -4.50 -19.35
C GLY A 27 0.32 -3.41 -19.76
N ARG A 28 0.49 -2.37 -18.93
CA ARG A 28 1.50 -1.33 -19.13
C ARG A 28 2.70 -1.56 -18.22
N ASP A 29 3.88 -1.23 -18.71
CA ASP A 29 5.10 -1.33 -17.94
C ASP A 29 5.37 -0.07 -17.10
N VAL A 30 6.05 -0.27 -15.97
CA VAL A 30 6.51 0.81 -15.08
C VAL A 30 8.00 0.60 -14.85
N PHE A 31 8.82 1.55 -15.32
CA PHE A 31 10.27 1.48 -15.27
C PHE A 31 10.87 2.53 -14.35
N CYS A 32 12.04 2.22 -13.80
CA CYS A 32 12.93 3.17 -13.13
C CYS A 32 14.15 3.40 -14.04
N ILE A 33 14.49 4.66 -14.31
CA ILE A 33 15.67 5.05 -15.09
C ILE A 33 16.71 5.60 -14.11
N PRO A 34 17.66 4.80 -13.62
CA PRO A 34 18.60 5.21 -12.59
C PRO A 34 19.56 6.33 -13.05
N GLU A 35 19.76 6.50 -14.35
CA GLU A 35 20.57 7.55 -14.95
C GLU A 35 19.92 8.95 -14.83
N SER A 36 18.59 9.00 -14.67
CA SER A 36 17.83 10.24 -14.52
C SER A 36 17.68 10.61 -13.04
N VAL A 37 18.61 11.42 -12.54
CA VAL A 37 18.66 11.79 -11.11
C VAL A 37 17.89 13.10 -10.83
N VAL A 38 16.96 13.06 -9.87
CA VAL A 38 16.22 14.22 -9.36
C VAL A 38 16.37 14.30 -7.85
N TYR A 39 16.68 15.47 -7.31
CA TYR A 39 16.79 15.70 -5.87
C TYR A 39 15.44 16.11 -5.29
N HIS A 40 15.00 15.42 -4.23
CA HIS A 40 13.72 15.68 -3.58
C HIS A 40 13.90 15.81 -2.07
N VAL A 41 13.29 16.84 -1.48
CA VAL A 41 13.27 17.03 -0.03
C VAL A 41 12.19 16.13 0.58
N GLY A 42 12.62 15.10 1.30
CA GLY A 42 11.70 14.15 1.94
C GLY A 42 10.82 14.81 3.01
N GLY A 43 9.50 14.60 2.93
CA GLY A 43 8.56 15.02 3.97
C GLY A 43 8.00 16.44 3.86
N GLY A 44 8.04 17.05 2.68
CA GLY A 44 7.56 18.43 2.45
C GLY A 44 6.08 18.68 2.78
N THR A 45 5.18 17.72 2.58
CA THR A 45 3.73 17.92 2.78
C THR A 45 3.25 17.57 4.19
N LEU A 46 3.74 16.45 4.75
CA LEU A 46 3.38 15.99 6.10
C LEU A 46 4.63 15.45 6.81
N THR A 47 4.95 16.09 7.95
CA THR A 47 6.07 15.68 8.82
C THR A 47 5.87 14.26 9.35
N LYS A 48 6.98 13.57 9.66
CA LYS A 48 6.96 12.17 10.11
C LYS A 48 6.17 11.93 11.40
N GLU A 49 6.04 12.96 12.24
CA GLU A 49 5.39 12.85 13.56
C GLU A 49 3.91 13.28 13.53
N ASN A 50 3.34 13.54 12.36
CA ASN A 50 1.95 13.96 12.26
C ASN A 50 1.00 12.74 12.28
N PRO A 51 0.10 12.60 13.28
CA PRO A 51 -0.87 11.51 13.34
C PRO A 51 -1.83 11.45 12.13
N HIS A 52 -2.05 12.58 11.45
CA HIS A 52 -2.80 12.61 10.21
C HIS A 52 -2.09 11.83 9.09
N LYS A 53 -0.76 11.90 9.02
CA LYS A 53 0.05 11.10 8.10
C LYS A 53 -0.10 9.61 8.37
N THR A 54 -0.03 9.21 9.64
CA THR A 54 -0.27 7.82 10.07
C THR A 54 -1.67 7.37 9.63
N TYR A 55 -2.69 8.18 9.89
CA TYR A 55 -4.06 7.90 9.46
C TYR A 55 -4.18 7.69 7.94
N LEU A 56 -3.65 8.61 7.13
CA LEU A 56 -3.69 8.51 5.67
C LEU A 56 -2.97 7.26 5.18
N ASN A 57 -1.78 6.95 5.71
CA ASN A 57 -1.03 5.76 5.33
C ASN A 57 -1.82 4.47 5.57
N PHE A 58 -2.40 4.28 6.76
CA PHE A 58 -3.17 3.08 7.06
C PHE A 58 -4.48 3.02 6.25
N ARG A 59 -5.23 4.13 6.18
CA ARG A 59 -6.53 4.16 5.48
C ARG A 59 -6.36 3.95 3.97
N ASN A 60 -5.46 4.72 3.35
CA ASN A 60 -5.23 4.68 1.92
C ASN A 60 -4.62 3.36 1.50
N ASN A 61 -3.73 2.76 2.31
CA ASN A 61 -3.18 1.44 2.01
C ASN A 61 -4.27 0.34 2.01
N LEU A 62 -5.19 0.36 2.96
CA LEU A 62 -6.31 -0.59 2.97
C LEU A 62 -7.25 -0.38 1.78
N LEU A 63 -7.53 0.87 1.41
CA LEU A 63 -8.33 1.21 0.22
C LEU A 63 -7.63 0.82 -1.08
N LEU A 64 -6.32 1.05 -1.22
CA LEU A 64 -5.49 0.64 -2.34
C LEU A 64 -5.59 -0.88 -2.57
N ILE A 65 -5.41 -1.67 -1.51
CA ILE A 65 -5.55 -3.14 -1.56
C ILE A 65 -6.98 -3.51 -1.96
N TYR A 66 -7.98 -2.90 -1.34
CA TYR A 66 -9.39 -3.14 -1.68
C TYR A 66 -9.74 -2.72 -3.10
N LYS A 67 -9.09 -1.73 -3.69
CA LYS A 67 -9.41 -1.24 -5.01
C LYS A 67 -8.80 -2.13 -6.10
N ASN A 68 -7.57 -2.62 -5.89
CA ASN A 68 -6.78 -3.20 -6.98
C ASN A 68 -6.44 -4.70 -6.84
N MET A 69 -6.47 -5.28 -5.63
CA MET A 69 -6.05 -6.68 -5.42
C MET A 69 -7.20 -7.68 -5.66
N LEU A 70 -6.90 -8.84 -6.25
CA LEU A 70 -7.87 -9.91 -6.47
C LEU A 70 -8.56 -10.35 -5.16
N PRO A 71 -9.87 -10.67 -5.17
CA PRO A 71 -10.65 -10.93 -3.94
C PRO A 71 -10.04 -11.97 -2.99
N LYS A 72 -9.57 -13.12 -3.52
CA LYS A 72 -9.00 -14.20 -2.72
C LYS A 72 -7.71 -13.77 -2.02
N GLN A 73 -6.82 -13.09 -2.74
CA GLN A 73 -5.56 -12.56 -2.18
C GLN A 73 -5.83 -11.45 -1.17
N ALA A 74 -6.74 -10.53 -1.49
CA ALA A 74 -7.11 -9.41 -0.63
C ALA A 74 -7.63 -9.89 0.73
N LEU A 75 -8.43 -10.97 0.77
CA LEU A 75 -8.95 -11.51 2.03
C LEU A 75 -7.83 -11.95 2.98
N LEU A 76 -6.85 -12.72 2.48
CA LEU A 76 -5.70 -13.15 3.26
C LEU A 76 -4.86 -11.96 3.74
N VAL A 77 -4.62 -10.99 2.85
CA VAL A 77 -3.87 -9.78 3.18
C VAL A 77 -4.59 -8.96 4.26
N PHE A 78 -5.91 -8.79 4.16
CA PHE A 78 -6.68 -8.07 5.19
C PHE A 78 -6.66 -8.78 6.54
N PHE A 79 -6.72 -10.11 6.55
CA PHE A 79 -6.62 -10.91 7.76
C PHE A 79 -5.26 -10.71 8.45
N ILE A 80 -4.15 -10.87 7.71
CA ILE A 80 -2.80 -10.68 8.26
C ILE A 80 -2.61 -9.22 8.70
N ARG A 81 -3.03 -8.24 7.88
CA ARG A 81 -2.93 -6.81 8.22
C ARG A 81 -3.76 -6.43 9.43
N PHE A 82 -4.84 -7.14 9.74
CA PHE A 82 -5.58 -6.91 10.99
C PHE A 82 -4.66 -7.00 12.19
N PHE A 83 -3.94 -8.11 12.34
CA PHE A 83 -3.04 -8.31 13.47
C PHE A 83 -1.85 -7.36 13.42
N LEU A 84 -1.26 -7.15 12.24
CA LEU A 84 -0.11 -6.25 12.10
C LEU A 84 -0.43 -4.79 12.39
N ASP A 85 -1.60 -4.30 11.97
CA ASP A 85 -1.99 -2.91 12.21
C ASP A 85 -2.21 -2.65 13.72
N TYR A 86 -2.86 -3.59 14.43
CA TYR A 86 -3.03 -3.46 15.88
C TYR A 86 -1.73 -3.68 16.64
N LEU A 87 -0.85 -4.57 16.17
CA LEU A 87 0.50 -4.69 16.71
C LEU A 87 1.27 -3.36 16.56
N ALA A 88 1.18 -2.71 15.41
CA ALA A 88 1.77 -1.40 15.19
C ALA A 88 1.17 -0.34 16.12
N ALA A 89 -0.15 -0.33 16.32
CA ALA A 89 -0.81 0.58 17.25
C ALA A 89 -0.36 0.37 18.71
N ILE A 90 -0.20 -0.88 19.15
CA ILE A 90 0.35 -1.21 20.48
C ILE A 90 1.79 -0.70 20.60
N MET A 91 2.64 -0.94 19.59
CA MET A 91 4.01 -0.45 19.57
C MET A 91 4.07 1.08 19.65
N MET A 92 3.16 1.80 18.95
CA MET A 92 3.05 3.26 19.04
C MET A 92 2.68 3.72 20.45
N LEU A 93 1.78 3.01 21.15
CA LEU A 93 1.47 3.32 22.56
C LEU A 93 2.69 3.14 23.46
N LEU A 94 3.43 2.04 23.30
CA LEU A 94 4.67 1.78 24.06
C LEU A 94 5.76 2.83 23.79
N GLN A 95 5.76 3.44 22.61
CA GLN A 95 6.66 4.53 22.23
C GLN A 95 6.17 5.92 22.67
N GLY A 96 5.07 6.02 23.43
CA GLY A 96 4.52 7.31 23.88
C GLY A 96 3.82 8.10 22.78
N LYS A 97 3.33 7.44 21.71
CA LYS A 97 2.64 8.05 20.56
C LYS A 97 1.15 7.69 20.51
N PRO A 98 0.33 8.07 21.51
CA PRO A 98 -1.08 7.67 21.57
C PRO A 98 -1.94 8.25 20.44
N ASN A 99 -1.57 9.40 19.89
CA ASN A 99 -2.31 10.00 18.79
C ASN A 99 -2.13 9.22 17.48
N ASP A 100 -0.93 8.68 17.22
CA ASP A 100 -0.69 7.77 16.09
C ASP A 100 -1.45 6.45 16.27
N ALA A 101 -1.46 5.88 17.47
CA ALA A 101 -2.24 4.67 17.75
C ALA A 101 -3.75 4.89 17.50
N LYS A 102 -4.30 6.03 17.96
CA LYS A 102 -5.68 6.44 17.65
C LYS A 102 -5.92 6.61 16.15
N ALA A 103 -4.92 7.13 15.42
CA ALA A 103 -4.99 7.29 13.97
C ALA A 103 -5.12 5.95 13.23
N VAL A 104 -4.44 4.89 13.69
CA VAL A 104 -4.59 3.53 13.13
C VAL A 104 -6.02 3.01 13.32
N TYR A 105 -6.60 3.14 14.52
CA TYR A 105 -7.98 2.73 14.76
C TYR A 105 -8.98 3.51 13.90
N ARG A 106 -8.83 4.83 13.84
CA ARG A 106 -9.66 5.70 12.97
C ARG A 106 -9.54 5.28 11.51
N ALA A 107 -8.34 4.98 11.03
CA ALA A 107 -8.10 4.56 9.66
C ALA A 107 -8.86 3.28 9.30
N ARG A 108 -8.88 2.27 10.19
CA ARG A 108 -9.65 1.04 9.97
C ARG A 108 -11.17 1.26 9.97
N LYS A 109 -11.65 2.08 10.90
CA LYS A 109 -13.08 2.45 10.97
C LYS A 109 -13.52 3.17 9.70
N ASP A 110 -12.75 4.14 9.23
CA ASP A 110 -13.06 4.89 8.02
C ASP A 110 -12.86 4.06 6.76
N PHE A 111 -11.87 3.16 6.70
CA PHE A 111 -11.79 2.16 5.63
C PHE A 111 -13.08 1.33 5.55
N ALA A 112 -13.58 0.81 6.67
CA ALA A 112 -14.80 0.01 6.68
C ALA A 112 -16.04 0.79 6.20
N ARG A 113 -16.10 2.10 6.48
CA ARG A 113 -17.14 3.02 6.00
C ARG A 113 -17.02 3.30 4.50
N HIS A 114 -15.82 3.67 4.04
CA HIS A 114 -15.61 4.14 2.68
C HIS A 114 -15.46 3.02 1.66
N LYS A 115 -15.07 1.79 2.04
CA LYS A 115 -14.83 0.69 1.08
C LYS A 115 -16.01 0.44 0.13
N LYS A 116 -17.26 0.66 0.58
CA LYS A 116 -18.44 0.49 -0.28
C LYS A 116 -18.49 1.49 -1.43
N ALA A 117 -18.01 2.71 -1.24
CA ALA A 117 -17.92 3.73 -2.29
C ALA A 117 -16.92 3.33 -3.39
N PHE A 118 -15.93 2.50 -3.05
CA PHE A 118 -14.94 1.98 -4.00
C PHE A 118 -15.39 0.69 -4.69
N SER A 119 -16.59 0.16 -4.42
CA SER A 119 -17.03 -1.12 -4.98
C SER A 119 -17.21 -1.08 -6.50
N ALA A 120 -17.78 0.00 -7.04
CA ALA A 120 -17.93 0.20 -8.48
C ALA A 120 -16.57 0.31 -9.18
N VAL A 121 -15.66 1.14 -8.66
CA VAL A 121 -14.31 1.30 -9.19
C VAL A 121 -13.51 0.00 -9.10
N ARG A 122 -13.66 -0.75 -8.00
CA ARG A 122 -13.06 -2.09 -7.86
C ARG A 122 -13.57 -3.01 -8.96
N LEU A 123 -14.87 -3.05 -9.24
CA LEU A 123 -15.42 -3.91 -10.28
C LEU A 123 -14.87 -3.54 -11.67
N LEU A 124 -14.82 -2.25 -12.00
CA LEU A 124 -14.24 -1.75 -13.25
C LEU A 124 -12.77 -2.15 -13.37
N ASN A 125 -11.97 -1.92 -12.33
CA ASN A 125 -10.57 -2.33 -12.32
C ASN A 125 -10.44 -3.84 -12.55
N MET A 126 -11.28 -4.66 -11.91
CA MET A 126 -11.25 -6.12 -12.10
C MET A 126 -11.63 -6.56 -13.52
N GLN A 127 -12.54 -5.85 -14.19
CA GLN A 127 -12.94 -6.13 -15.58
C GLN A 127 -11.85 -5.73 -16.57
N GLU A 128 -11.14 -4.63 -16.29
CA GLU A 128 -10.07 -4.11 -17.15
C GLU A 128 -8.70 -4.76 -16.85
N ASN A 129 -8.59 -5.58 -15.81
CA ASN A 129 -7.38 -6.30 -15.47
C ASN A 129 -7.09 -7.37 -16.54
N VAL A 130 -6.09 -7.13 -17.38
CA VAL A 130 -5.55 -8.13 -18.31
C VAL A 130 -4.42 -8.95 -17.68
N VAL A 131 -3.80 -8.44 -16.62
CA VAL A 131 -2.77 -9.13 -15.84
C VAL A 131 -3.38 -9.66 -14.53
N ALA A 132 -3.43 -10.99 -14.39
CA ALA A 132 -3.99 -11.65 -13.20
C ALA A 132 -3.05 -11.59 -11.99
N GLN A 133 -1.73 -11.64 -12.23
CA GLN A 133 -0.71 -11.60 -11.20
C GLN A 133 0.48 -10.79 -11.71
N HIS A 134 0.94 -9.85 -10.91
CA HIS A 134 2.15 -9.09 -11.17
C HIS A 134 3.35 -9.95 -10.78
N SER A 135 4.20 -10.30 -11.74
CA SER A 135 5.35 -11.18 -11.50
C SER A 135 6.26 -10.59 -10.42
N GLU A 136 6.40 -9.27 -10.37
CA GLU A 136 7.28 -8.50 -9.46
C GLU A 136 6.74 -8.38 -8.03
N MET A 137 5.54 -8.89 -7.76
CA MET A 137 4.95 -8.83 -6.42
C MET A 137 5.62 -9.85 -5.50
N TYR A 138 6.29 -9.34 -4.46
CA TYR A 138 6.95 -10.21 -3.49
C TYR A 138 5.94 -11.09 -2.73
N THR A 139 6.08 -12.41 -2.85
CA THR A 139 5.19 -13.40 -2.19
C THR A 139 5.63 -13.79 -0.78
N GLY A 140 6.78 -13.29 -0.31
CA GLY A 140 7.24 -13.47 1.06
C GLY A 140 6.78 -12.36 2.02
N SER A 141 7.15 -12.50 3.29
CA SER A 141 6.92 -11.44 4.29
C SER A 141 8.17 -10.57 4.44
N ILE A 142 8.11 -9.33 3.94
CA ILE A 142 9.17 -8.34 4.11
C ILE A 142 9.51 -8.14 5.60
N LEU A 143 8.51 -8.18 6.48
CA LEU A 143 8.73 -8.04 7.93
C LEU A 143 9.57 -9.19 8.51
N VAL A 144 9.26 -10.44 8.12
CA VAL A 144 10.04 -11.60 8.57
C VAL A 144 11.46 -11.54 7.99
N ASP A 145 11.58 -11.22 6.71
CA ASP A 145 12.89 -11.15 6.07
C ASP A 145 13.78 -10.05 6.66
N PHE A 146 13.19 -8.91 7.00
CA PHE A 146 13.91 -7.78 7.60
C PHE A 146 14.24 -8.02 9.08
N TYR A 147 13.24 -8.30 9.93
CA TYR A 147 13.43 -8.36 11.38
C TYR A 147 14.00 -9.69 11.88
N ILE A 148 13.66 -10.81 11.23
CA ILE A 148 14.07 -12.15 11.67
C ILE A 148 15.28 -12.62 10.85
N ARG A 149 15.19 -12.56 9.51
CA ARG A 149 16.28 -13.03 8.62
C ARG A 149 17.36 -11.98 8.34
N ARG A 150 17.22 -10.76 8.87
CA ARG A 150 18.18 -9.65 8.78
C ARG A 150 18.56 -9.24 7.34
N LYS A 151 17.67 -9.46 6.37
CA LYS A 151 17.83 -8.99 4.99
C LYS A 151 17.52 -7.50 4.93
N ARG A 152 18.53 -6.68 4.63
CA ARG A 152 18.45 -5.20 4.67
C ARG A 152 18.48 -4.56 3.28
N ARG A 153 18.86 -5.31 2.25
CA ARG A 153 18.91 -4.86 0.85
C ARG A 153 17.92 -5.66 0.02
N PHE A 154 17.37 -5.00 -1.01
CA PHE A 154 16.47 -5.65 -1.97
C PHE A 154 17.13 -6.87 -2.64
N SER A 155 18.41 -6.76 -2.99
CA SER A 155 19.19 -7.85 -3.61
C SER A 155 19.34 -9.10 -2.73
N GLU A 156 19.04 -9.03 -1.44
CA GLU A 156 19.08 -10.19 -0.53
C GLU A 156 17.74 -10.97 -0.51
N LEU A 157 16.67 -10.40 -1.08
CA LEU A 157 15.38 -11.06 -1.18
C LEU A 157 15.44 -12.22 -2.18
N SER A 158 14.63 -13.26 -1.93
CA SER A 158 14.61 -14.43 -2.80
C SER A 158 13.97 -14.08 -4.14
N ILE A 159 14.72 -14.26 -5.23
CA ILE A 159 14.23 -14.04 -6.61
C ILE A 159 13.03 -14.94 -6.91
N ALA A 160 13.02 -16.19 -6.43
CA ALA A 160 11.90 -17.12 -6.57
C ALA A 160 10.60 -16.64 -5.90
N ARG A 161 10.68 -15.64 -5.02
CA ARG A 161 9.53 -14.98 -4.39
C ARG A 161 9.23 -13.61 -5.01
N LEU A 162 10.07 -13.10 -5.89
CA LEU A 162 9.96 -11.79 -6.54
C LEU A 162 9.51 -11.86 -8.00
N PHE A 163 9.65 -12.99 -8.69
CA PHE A 163 9.30 -13.14 -10.11
C PHE A 163 8.65 -14.51 -10.33
N GLN A 164 7.33 -14.59 -10.13
CA GLN A 164 6.51 -15.76 -10.48
C GLN A 164 5.88 -15.61 -11.86
#